data_AF-A0A8J3Q833-F1
#
_entry.id   AF-A0A8J3Q833-F1
#
_cell.length_a   1.000
_cell.length_b   1.000
_cell.length_c   1.000
_cell.angle_alpha   90.00
_cell.angle_beta   90.00
_cell.angle_gamma   90.00
#
_symmetry.space_group_name_H-M   'P 1'
#
loop_
_entity.id
_entity.type
_entity.pdbx_description
1 polymer ?
#
loop_
_entity_poly.entity_id
_entity_poly.type
_entity_poly.pdbx_seq_one_letter_code
_entity_poly.pdbx_strand_id
1 'polypeptide(L)'
;MDLTPLLDQLRPSELALRDAVRSLMTAEIVLDMACLDYGEKAEEHRFAIEELLVVHHLPEQLPWPPREVLELASYHRCESEAEHIARLLACLVLIRADYPQQPAATTAALVESALELGPETTEEAMRYLAWCRLHEPGGWRDDLAARPFLTLGVLLTYLSAPVDRDPEVVSGLERACVAEVRAALAEDHPWWPDQPPRKLFRKTAGGDGMRKWRAMASRCLIDGEQDERATLRQWFSVA
;
A
#
# COMPACT_ATOMS: atom_id res chain seq x y z
N MET A 1 -4.99 -11.05 18.17
CA MET A 1 -4.39 -12.20 17.45
C MET A 1 -2.98 -11.78 17.08
N ASP A 2 -1.99 -12.60 17.39
CA ASP A 2 -0.62 -12.33 16.96
C ASP A 2 -0.49 -12.69 15.47
N LEU A 3 -0.20 -11.70 14.64
CA LEU A 3 -0.01 -11.86 13.20
C LEU A 3 1.44 -12.21 12.83
N THR A 4 2.37 -12.05 13.76
CA THR A 4 3.81 -12.16 13.49
C THR A 4 4.18 -13.47 12.80
N PRO A 5 3.72 -14.66 13.28
CA PRO A 5 4.09 -15.93 12.65
C PRO A 5 3.54 -16.10 11.23
N LEU A 6 2.42 -15.45 10.90
CA LEU A 6 1.83 -15.49 9.55
C LEU A 6 2.57 -14.54 8.61
N LEU A 7 2.92 -13.35 9.08
CA LEU A 7 3.66 -12.36 8.30
C LEU A 7 5.09 -12.81 8.04
N ASP A 8 5.74 -13.48 8.99
CA ASP A 8 7.10 -14.02 8.80
C ASP A 8 7.18 -15.06 7.66
N GLN A 9 6.11 -15.83 7.45
CA GLN A 9 6.03 -16.77 6.33
C GLN A 9 6.04 -16.09 4.96
N LEU A 10 5.59 -14.83 4.90
CA LEU A 10 5.65 -14.00 3.70
C LEU A 10 7.05 -13.45 3.41
N ARG A 11 8.04 -13.79 4.26
CA ARG A 11 9.45 -13.38 4.13
C ARG A 11 9.59 -11.85 3.99
N PRO A 12 9.12 -11.09 4.99
CA PRO A 12 9.04 -9.64 4.95
C PRO A 12 10.42 -9.00 4.70
N SER A 13 10.47 -7.97 3.85
CA SER A 13 11.71 -7.25 3.53
C SER A 13 11.44 -5.78 3.21
N GLU A 14 12.15 -4.87 3.88
CA GLU A 14 12.08 -3.42 3.63
C GLU A 14 12.47 -3.07 2.18
N LEU A 15 13.47 -3.75 1.63
CA LEU A 15 14.09 -3.38 0.35
C LEU A 15 13.64 -4.23 -0.83
N ALA A 16 12.83 -5.27 -0.60
CA ALA A 16 12.33 -6.19 -1.63
C ALA A 16 11.76 -5.45 -2.85
N LEU A 17 10.74 -4.61 -2.60
CA LEU A 17 10.08 -3.83 -3.64
C LEU A 17 11.01 -2.78 -4.26
N ARG A 18 11.88 -2.15 -3.47
CA ARG A 18 12.85 -1.16 -3.97
C ARG A 18 13.81 -1.80 -4.97
N ASP A 19 14.36 -2.97 -4.64
CA ASP A 19 15.30 -3.69 -5.50
C ASP A 19 14.64 -4.12 -6.82
N ALA A 20 13.39 -4.57 -6.78
CA ALA A 20 12.59 -4.87 -7.96
C ALA A 20 12.36 -3.60 -8.82
N VAL A 21 11.86 -2.52 -8.22
CA VAL A 21 11.60 -1.24 -8.90
C VAL A 21 12.87 -0.67 -9.53
N ARG A 22 14.01 -0.73 -8.82
CA ARG A 22 15.31 -0.29 -9.34
C ARG A 22 15.66 -0.97 -10.66
N SER A 23 15.35 -2.25 -10.81
CA SER A 23 15.65 -2.98 -12.05
C SER A 23 14.81 -2.53 -13.25
N LEU A 24 13.65 -1.92 -12.99
CA LEU A 24 12.72 -1.41 -14.01
C LEU A 24 12.91 0.09 -14.29
N MET A 25 13.62 0.79 -13.41
CA MET A 25 13.76 2.24 -13.44
C MET A 25 14.74 2.69 -14.53
N THR A 26 14.25 3.39 -15.55
CA THR A 26 15.10 3.99 -16.58
C THR A 26 15.44 5.44 -16.25
N ALA A 27 16.48 5.99 -16.87
CA ALA A 27 16.82 7.40 -16.72
C ALA A 27 15.70 8.35 -17.17
N GLU A 28 14.88 7.92 -18.13
CA GLU A 28 13.71 8.68 -18.62
C GLU A 28 12.63 8.73 -17.54
N ILE A 29 12.27 7.60 -16.91
CA ILE A 29 11.28 7.58 -15.82
C ILE A 29 11.74 8.47 -14.66
N VAL A 30 13.02 8.40 -14.29
CA VAL A 30 13.58 9.26 -13.23
C VAL A 30 13.47 10.74 -13.60
N LEU A 31 13.79 11.09 -14.85
CA LEU A 31 13.70 12.47 -15.33
C LEU A 31 12.26 12.97 -15.34
N ASP A 32 11.31 12.16 -15.81
CA ASP A 32 9.89 12.48 -15.84
C ASP A 32 9.35 12.73 -14.42
N MET A 33 9.69 11.84 -13.48
CA MET A 33 9.38 12.03 -12.06
C MET A 33 9.95 13.34 -11.53
N ALA A 34 11.23 13.59 -11.80
CA ALA A 34 11.91 14.79 -11.34
C ALA A 34 11.31 16.10 -11.89
N CYS A 35 10.60 16.03 -13.02
CA CYS A 35 9.95 17.18 -13.65
C CYS A 35 8.48 17.37 -13.26
N LEU A 36 7.90 16.53 -12.40
CA LEU A 36 6.47 16.58 -12.06
C LEU A 36 6.02 17.91 -11.46
N ASP A 37 6.90 18.61 -10.74
CA ASP A 37 6.65 19.95 -10.20
C ASP A 37 7.03 21.04 -11.22
N TYR A 38 6.50 20.93 -12.44
CA TYR A 38 6.76 21.86 -13.56
C TYR A 38 8.25 22.06 -13.88
N GLY A 39 9.09 21.07 -13.58
CA GLY A 39 10.55 21.14 -13.73
C GLY A 39 11.27 21.98 -12.66
N GLU A 40 10.57 22.50 -11.66
CA GLU A 40 11.20 23.18 -10.53
C GLU A 40 12.16 22.22 -9.82
N LYS A 41 13.43 22.62 -9.67
CA LYS A 41 14.48 21.82 -9.01
C LYS A 41 14.63 20.39 -9.56
N ALA A 42 14.34 20.17 -10.85
CA ALA A 42 14.40 18.83 -11.45
C ALA A 42 15.76 18.13 -11.25
N GLU A 43 16.87 18.84 -11.25
CA GLU A 43 18.19 18.25 -10.98
C GLU A 43 18.32 17.74 -9.53
N GLU A 44 17.81 18.50 -8.54
CA GLU A 44 17.82 18.09 -7.12
C GLU A 44 16.89 16.88 -6.90
N HIS A 45 15.71 16.91 -7.50
CA HIS A 45 14.75 15.79 -7.44
C HIS A 45 15.33 14.53 -8.07
N ARG A 46 15.92 14.65 -9.27
CA ARG A 46 16.57 13.54 -9.97
C ARG A 46 17.66 12.91 -9.13
N PHE A 47 18.58 13.72 -8.59
CA PHE A 47 19.67 13.23 -7.75
C PHE A 47 19.14 12.47 -6.54
N ALA A 48 18.17 13.04 -5.84
CA ALA A 48 17.59 12.41 -4.66
C ALA A 48 16.80 11.13 -4.99
N ILE A 49 16.13 11.05 -6.14
CA ILE A 49 15.48 9.82 -6.63
C ILE A 49 16.54 8.74 -6.93
N GLU A 50 17.63 9.09 -7.61
CA GLU A 50 18.74 8.17 -7.90
C GLU A 50 19.37 7.63 -6.60
N GLU A 51 19.52 8.47 -5.57
CA GLU A 51 19.98 8.04 -4.24
C GLU A 51 19.02 7.02 -3.58
N LEU A 52 17.71 7.28 -3.62
CA LEU A 52 16.69 6.35 -3.08
C LEU A 52 16.73 4.96 -3.72
N LEU A 53 17.20 4.85 -4.96
CA LEU A 53 17.35 3.57 -5.64
C LEU A 53 18.53 2.75 -5.09
N VAL A 54 19.51 3.36 -4.43
CA VAL A 54 20.75 2.68 -3.99
C VAL A 54 20.94 2.61 -2.48
N VAL A 55 20.04 3.20 -1.69
CA VAL A 55 20.12 3.16 -0.21
C VAL A 55 20.10 1.73 0.37
N HIS A 56 20.70 1.56 1.55
CA HIS A 56 20.62 0.31 2.32
C HIS A 56 19.42 0.26 3.26
N HIS A 57 18.80 1.41 3.55
CA HIS A 57 17.56 1.54 4.30
C HIS A 57 16.78 2.69 3.71
N LEU A 58 15.45 2.54 3.64
CA LEU A 58 14.60 3.62 3.17
C LEU A 58 14.52 4.71 4.26
N PRO A 59 14.47 6.00 3.89
CA PRO A 59 14.55 7.09 4.86
C PRO A 59 13.29 7.16 5.73
N GLU A 60 13.48 7.44 7.02
CA GLU A 60 12.36 7.69 7.94
C GLU A 60 11.77 9.08 7.78
N GLN A 61 12.57 10.03 7.29
CA GLN A 61 12.15 11.41 7.03
C GLN A 61 12.58 11.80 5.62
N LEU A 62 11.67 12.44 4.88
CA LEU A 62 11.95 12.92 3.53
C LEU A 62 12.21 14.43 3.52
N PRO A 63 13.38 14.87 3.03
CA PRO A 63 13.61 16.28 2.73
C PRO A 63 12.66 16.75 1.61
N TRP A 64 12.50 18.08 1.48
CA TRP A 64 11.56 18.66 0.52
C TRP A 64 11.75 18.12 -0.91
N PRO A 65 12.95 18.17 -1.52
CA PRO A 65 13.32 17.23 -2.57
C PRO A 65 13.81 15.92 -1.93
N PRO A 66 13.31 14.74 -2.33
CA PRO A 66 12.41 14.50 -3.46
C PRO A 66 10.93 14.47 -3.07
N ARG A 67 10.56 14.74 -1.82
CA ARG A 67 9.20 14.56 -1.30
C ARG A 67 8.10 15.10 -2.22
N GLU A 68 8.22 16.35 -2.69
CA GLU A 68 7.18 16.98 -3.53
C GLU A 68 6.82 16.14 -4.77
N VAL A 69 7.81 15.75 -5.57
CA VAL A 69 7.57 14.96 -6.78
C VAL A 69 7.13 13.52 -6.47
N LEU A 70 7.54 12.96 -5.33
CA LEU A 70 7.01 11.66 -4.89
C LEU A 70 5.53 11.78 -4.50
N GLU A 71 5.12 12.84 -3.82
CA GLU A 71 3.71 13.10 -3.51
C GLU A 71 2.90 13.21 -4.81
N LEU A 72 3.36 14.03 -5.76
CA LEU A 72 2.70 14.20 -7.07
C LEU A 72 2.60 12.87 -7.84
N ALA A 73 3.67 12.08 -7.87
CA ALA A 73 3.69 10.77 -8.50
C ALA A 73 2.71 9.79 -7.84
N SER A 74 2.57 9.84 -6.50
CA SER A 74 1.72 8.91 -5.74
C SER A 74 0.23 9.00 -6.08
N TYR A 75 -0.25 10.20 -6.43
CA TYR A 75 -1.64 10.45 -6.80
C TYR A 75 -1.87 10.50 -8.31
N HIS A 76 -0.81 10.38 -9.11
CA HIS A 76 -0.92 10.45 -10.57
C HIS A 76 -1.77 9.29 -11.11
N ARG A 77 -2.61 9.61 -12.10
CA ARG A 77 -3.35 8.60 -12.85
C ARG A 77 -2.39 7.94 -13.81
N CYS A 78 -2.13 6.66 -13.62
CA CYS A 78 -1.27 5.89 -14.52
C CYS A 78 -2.06 5.43 -15.77
N GLU A 79 -1.49 5.69 -16.93
CA GLU A 79 -1.92 5.26 -18.26
C GLU A 79 -0.83 4.43 -18.97
N SER A 80 0.38 4.37 -18.40
CA SER A 80 1.52 3.62 -18.92
C SER A 80 2.24 2.80 -17.83
N GLU A 81 3.03 1.82 -18.27
CA GLU A 81 3.89 1.01 -17.39
C GLU A 81 4.91 1.88 -16.65
N ALA A 82 5.51 2.84 -17.35
CA ALA A 82 6.46 3.81 -16.79
C ALA A 82 5.87 4.61 -15.62
N GLU A 83 4.62 5.07 -15.76
CA GLU A 83 3.91 5.79 -14.70
C GLU A 83 3.59 4.89 -13.50
N HIS A 84 3.28 3.61 -13.74
CA HIS A 84 3.10 2.64 -12.66
C HIS A 84 4.41 2.38 -11.90
N ILE A 85 5.55 2.28 -12.59
CA ILE A 85 6.88 2.13 -11.99
C ILE A 85 7.22 3.36 -11.12
N ALA A 86 7.02 4.56 -11.67
CA ALA A 86 7.23 5.82 -10.95
C ALA A 86 6.37 5.93 -9.68
N ARG A 87 5.07 5.63 -9.80
CA ARG A 87 4.13 5.66 -8.68
C ARG A 87 4.48 4.61 -7.63
N LEU A 88 4.97 3.44 -8.04
CA LEU A 88 5.39 2.38 -7.13
C LEU A 88 6.59 2.82 -6.28
N LEU A 89 7.61 3.45 -6.89
CA LEU A 89 8.73 4.07 -6.15
C LEU A 89 8.24 5.15 -5.18
N ALA A 90 7.37 6.04 -5.66
CA ALA A 90 6.84 7.11 -4.82
C ALA A 90 6.10 6.56 -3.60
N CYS A 91 5.16 5.64 -3.81
CA CYS A 91 4.36 5.09 -2.72
C CYS A 91 5.19 4.28 -1.73
N LEU A 92 6.16 3.48 -2.20
CA LEU A 92 7.01 2.69 -1.28
C LEU A 92 7.79 3.62 -0.34
N VAL A 93 8.38 4.69 -0.87
CA VAL A 93 9.17 5.64 -0.09
C VAL A 93 8.28 6.45 0.87
N LEU A 94 7.11 6.91 0.40
CA LEU A 94 6.16 7.66 1.24
C LEU A 94 5.55 6.82 2.37
N ILE A 95 5.29 5.53 2.14
CA ILE A 95 4.78 4.61 3.18
C ILE A 95 5.81 4.37 4.27
N ARG A 96 7.10 4.34 3.92
CA ARG A 96 8.19 4.18 4.88
C ARG A 96 8.42 5.43 5.71
N ALA A 97 8.40 6.59 5.04
CA ALA A 97 8.68 7.86 5.67
C ALA A 97 7.54 8.26 6.62
N ASP A 98 7.88 9.05 7.64
CA ASP A 98 6.92 9.72 8.51
C ASP A 98 6.23 10.85 7.75
N TYR A 99 5.39 10.47 6.79
CA TYR A 99 4.65 11.36 5.93
C TYR A 99 3.16 11.30 6.27
N PRO A 100 2.57 12.41 6.79
CA PRO A 100 1.28 12.36 7.47
C PRO A 100 0.05 12.31 6.57
N GLN A 101 0.18 12.25 5.24
CA GLN A 101 -0.99 12.32 4.35
C GLN A 101 -1.42 10.95 3.81
N GLN A 102 -2.62 10.55 4.22
CA GLN A 102 -3.46 9.50 3.64
C GLN A 102 -2.77 8.13 3.41
N PRO A 103 -2.21 7.50 4.46
CA PRO A 103 -1.52 6.21 4.36
C PRO A 103 -2.36 5.12 3.65
N ALA A 104 -3.68 5.12 3.86
CA ALA A 104 -4.59 4.19 3.19
C ALA A 104 -4.72 4.44 1.67
N ALA A 105 -4.65 5.68 1.20
CA ALA A 105 -4.73 6.01 -0.22
C ALA A 105 -3.40 5.67 -0.93
N THR A 106 -2.28 6.03 -0.32
CA THR A 106 -0.92 5.71 -0.82
C THR A 106 -0.71 4.20 -0.92
N THR A 107 -1.18 3.44 0.09
CA THR A 107 -1.15 1.97 0.03
C THR A 107 -2.01 1.43 -1.10
N ALA A 108 -3.18 2.02 -1.36
CA ALA A 108 -4.03 1.61 -2.48
C ALA A 108 -3.33 1.81 -3.83
N ALA A 109 -2.64 2.94 -4.01
CA ALA A 109 -1.89 3.26 -5.21
C ALA A 109 -0.67 2.33 -5.41
N LEU A 110 0.01 1.96 -4.32
CA LEU A 110 1.07 0.95 -4.33
C LEU A 110 0.54 -0.40 -4.80
N VAL A 111 -0.51 -0.91 -4.16
CA VAL A 111 -1.08 -2.23 -4.48
C VAL A 111 -1.61 -2.26 -5.91
N GLU A 112 -2.32 -1.21 -6.35
CA GLU A 112 -2.81 -1.12 -7.73
C GLU A 112 -1.65 -1.21 -8.72
N SER A 113 -0.58 -0.42 -8.52
CA SER A 113 0.58 -0.43 -9.42
C SER A 113 1.32 -1.76 -9.43
N ALA A 114 1.49 -2.38 -8.27
CA ALA A 114 2.14 -3.69 -8.19
C ALA A 114 1.35 -4.77 -8.95
N LEU A 115 0.02 -4.76 -8.85
CA LEU A 115 -0.85 -5.68 -9.57
C LEU A 115 -0.82 -5.44 -11.09
N GLU A 116 -0.80 -4.19 -11.54
CA GLU A 116 -0.72 -3.86 -12.98
C GLU A 116 0.66 -4.21 -13.58
N LEU A 117 1.75 -4.07 -12.81
CA LEU A 117 3.11 -4.44 -13.23
C LEU A 117 3.38 -5.95 -13.18
N GLY A 118 2.42 -6.75 -12.68
CA GLY A 118 2.42 -8.20 -12.80
C GLY A 118 2.92 -8.97 -11.57
N PRO A 119 3.01 -10.31 -11.69
CA PRO A 119 3.13 -11.22 -10.55
C PRO A 119 4.41 -11.06 -9.74
N GLU A 120 5.56 -10.84 -10.38
CA GLU A 120 6.86 -10.68 -9.71
C GLU A 120 6.87 -9.41 -8.85
N THR A 121 6.45 -8.28 -9.42
CA THR A 121 6.31 -7.01 -8.69
C THR A 121 5.29 -7.12 -7.55
N THR A 122 4.21 -7.87 -7.77
CA THR A 122 3.19 -8.15 -6.74
C THR A 122 3.75 -8.92 -5.56
N GLU A 123 4.61 -9.92 -5.79
CA GLU A 123 5.27 -10.67 -4.71
C GLU A 123 6.21 -9.79 -3.90
N GLU A 124 7.02 -8.95 -4.55
CA GLU A 124 7.93 -8.04 -3.84
C GLU A 124 7.17 -6.94 -3.09
N ALA A 125 6.03 -6.49 -3.62
CA ALA A 125 5.13 -5.59 -2.91
C ALA A 125 4.50 -6.26 -1.68
N MET A 126 4.11 -7.52 -1.78
CA MET A 126 3.64 -8.30 -0.63
C MET A 126 4.72 -8.38 0.47
N ARG A 127 5.97 -8.71 0.11
CA ARG A 127 7.11 -8.80 1.04
C ARG A 127 7.37 -7.45 1.73
N TYR A 128 7.28 -6.35 0.98
CA TYR A 128 7.40 -5.00 1.52
C TYR A 128 6.24 -4.62 2.47
N LEU A 129 5.00 -4.86 2.07
CA LEU A 129 3.83 -4.55 2.90
C LEU A 129 3.76 -5.42 4.16
N ALA A 130 4.20 -6.67 4.09
CA ALA A 130 4.32 -7.54 5.27
C ALA A 130 5.36 -6.98 6.26
N TRP A 131 6.50 -6.48 5.76
CA TRP A 131 7.47 -5.78 6.58
C TRP A 131 6.89 -4.52 7.22
N CYS A 132 6.18 -3.70 6.45
CA CYS A 132 5.49 -2.52 6.95
C CYS A 132 4.47 -2.89 8.04
N ARG A 133 3.72 -3.99 7.85
CA ARG A 133 2.72 -4.43 8.83
C ARG A 133 3.36 -4.87 10.15
N LEU A 134 4.54 -5.49 10.11
CA LEU A 134 5.28 -5.91 11.30
C LEU A 134 5.90 -4.74 12.07
N HIS A 135 6.42 -3.74 11.36
CA HIS A 135 7.22 -2.67 11.97
C HIS A 135 6.43 -1.37 12.17
N GLU A 136 5.32 -1.22 11.46
CA GLU A 136 4.47 -0.02 11.42
C GLU A 136 5.31 1.26 11.25
N PRO A 137 6.08 1.39 10.14
CA PRO A 137 6.95 2.54 9.91
C PRO A 137 6.15 3.84 9.78
N GLY A 138 6.82 4.99 9.80
CA GLY A 138 6.16 6.29 9.64
C GLY A 138 4.98 6.49 10.62
N GLY A 139 3.88 7.05 10.11
CA GLY A 139 2.67 7.35 10.90
C GLY A 139 1.74 6.17 11.18
N TRP A 140 2.05 4.95 10.72
CA TRP A 140 1.13 3.79 10.84
C TRP A 140 0.84 3.36 12.27
N ARG A 141 1.80 3.56 13.18
CA ARG A 141 1.63 3.23 14.60
C ARG A 141 0.54 4.08 15.27
N ASP A 142 0.40 5.33 14.81
CA ASP A 142 -0.46 6.33 15.44
C ASP A 142 -1.83 6.45 14.74
N ASP A 143 -1.97 5.95 13.50
CA ASP A 143 -3.24 5.91 12.75
C ASP A 143 -3.88 4.50 12.76
N LEU A 144 -4.57 4.20 13.84
CA LEU A 144 -5.31 2.94 14.02
C LEU A 144 -6.43 2.75 12.97
N ALA A 145 -6.96 3.84 12.41
CA ALA A 145 -7.98 3.80 11.37
C ALA A 145 -7.42 3.40 10.00
N ALA A 146 -6.13 3.65 9.75
CA ALA A 146 -5.43 3.25 8.53
C ALA A 146 -4.92 1.81 8.56
N ARG A 147 -4.53 1.28 9.73
CA ARG A 147 -3.97 -0.08 9.89
C ARG A 147 -4.73 -1.20 9.12
N PRO A 148 -6.07 -1.27 9.08
CA PRO A 148 -6.77 -2.30 8.31
C PRO A 148 -6.44 -2.29 6.81
N PHE A 149 -6.13 -1.11 6.24
CA PHE A 149 -5.74 -1.00 4.82
C PHE A 149 -4.36 -1.56 4.54
N LEU A 150 -3.46 -1.52 5.52
CA LEU A 150 -2.15 -2.16 5.39
C LEU A 150 -2.30 -3.69 5.40
N THR A 151 -3.09 -4.23 6.32
CA THR A 151 -3.43 -5.67 6.34
C THR A 151 -4.17 -6.10 5.07
N LEU A 152 -5.11 -5.29 4.59
CA LEU A 152 -5.80 -5.54 3.31
C LEU A 152 -4.82 -5.53 2.13
N GLY A 153 -3.87 -4.59 2.09
CA GLY A 153 -2.83 -4.55 1.07
C GLY A 153 -2.00 -5.84 1.02
N VAL A 154 -1.60 -6.36 2.19
CA VAL A 154 -0.91 -7.66 2.30
C VAL A 154 -1.81 -8.80 1.78
N LEU A 155 -3.08 -8.85 2.19
CA LEU A 155 -4.02 -9.88 1.75
C LEU A 155 -4.21 -9.87 0.22
N LEU A 156 -4.46 -8.71 -0.38
CA LEU A 156 -4.75 -8.62 -1.83
C LEU A 156 -3.51 -8.95 -2.67
N THR A 157 -2.32 -8.53 -2.24
CA THR A 157 -1.07 -8.89 -2.92
C THR A 157 -0.76 -10.38 -2.76
N TYR A 158 -0.94 -10.96 -1.57
CA TYR A 158 -0.77 -12.41 -1.35
C TYR A 158 -1.73 -13.27 -2.19
N LEU A 159 -3.00 -12.85 -2.29
CA LEU A 159 -4.01 -13.52 -3.12
C LEU A 159 -3.73 -13.38 -4.63
N SER A 160 -2.83 -12.49 -5.03
CA SER A 160 -2.53 -12.23 -6.45
C SER A 160 -1.12 -12.67 -6.84
N ALA A 161 -0.22 -12.85 -5.87
CA ALA A 161 1.15 -13.32 -6.08
C ALA A 161 1.17 -14.77 -6.62
N PRO A 162 2.22 -15.13 -7.39
CA PRO A 162 2.39 -16.46 -7.99
C PRO A 162 2.98 -17.47 -6.99
N VAL A 163 2.49 -17.46 -5.75
CA VAL A 163 2.98 -18.30 -4.65
C VAL A 163 1.97 -19.39 -4.30
N ASP A 164 2.48 -20.51 -3.77
CA ASP A 164 1.61 -21.52 -3.17
C ASP A 164 0.93 -20.93 -1.93
N ARG A 165 -0.39 -20.76 -2.01
CA ARG A 165 -1.17 -20.08 -0.97
C ARG A 165 -1.45 -21.04 0.17
N ASP A 166 -0.97 -20.69 1.35
CA ASP A 166 -1.33 -21.31 2.61
C ASP A 166 -2.71 -20.79 3.06
N PRO A 167 -3.72 -21.67 3.16
CA PRO A 167 -5.05 -21.28 3.64
C PRO A 167 -5.03 -20.65 5.05
N GLU A 168 -4.09 -21.04 5.92
CA GLU A 168 -3.97 -20.47 7.27
C GLU A 168 -3.55 -19.01 7.24
N VAL A 169 -2.62 -18.66 6.34
CA VAL A 169 -2.18 -17.27 6.13
C VAL A 169 -3.34 -16.44 5.58
N VAL A 170 -4.06 -16.97 4.58
CA VAL A 170 -5.23 -16.27 4.01
C VAL A 170 -6.30 -16.01 5.08
N SER A 171 -6.77 -17.06 5.76
CA SER A 171 -7.83 -16.91 6.77
C SER A 171 -7.36 -16.08 7.97
N GLY A 172 -6.08 -16.14 8.32
CA GLY A 172 -5.49 -15.31 9.38
C GLY A 172 -5.49 -13.82 9.02
N LEU A 173 -5.08 -13.46 7.80
CA LEU A 173 -5.12 -12.09 7.31
C LEU A 173 -6.55 -11.56 7.18
N GLU A 174 -7.50 -12.38 6.71
CA GLU A 174 -8.92 -12.02 6.63
C GLU A 174 -9.52 -11.71 8.01
N ARG A 175 -9.31 -12.61 8.99
CA ARG A 175 -9.75 -12.39 10.37
C ARG A 175 -9.13 -11.15 10.99
N ALA A 176 -7.84 -10.92 10.77
CA ALA A 176 -7.17 -9.73 11.27
C ALA A 176 -7.74 -8.46 10.67
N CYS A 177 -7.90 -8.41 9.34
CA CYS A 177 -8.46 -7.24 8.66
C CYS A 177 -9.86 -6.92 9.20
N VAL A 178 -10.73 -7.93 9.36
CA VAL A 178 -12.08 -7.74 9.91
C VAL A 178 -12.02 -7.24 11.36
N ALA A 179 -11.16 -7.82 12.20
CA ALA A 179 -11.00 -7.41 13.59
C ALA A 179 -10.48 -5.97 13.72
N GLU A 180 -9.51 -5.57 12.88
CA GLU A 180 -8.94 -4.22 12.86
C GLU A 180 -9.97 -3.18 12.41
N VAL A 181 -10.77 -3.45 11.38
CA VAL A 181 -11.86 -2.55 10.97
C VAL A 181 -12.87 -2.37 12.10
N ARG A 182 -13.26 -3.46 12.78
CA ARG A 182 -14.19 -3.39 13.92
C ARG A 182 -13.60 -2.57 15.08
N ALA A 183 -12.32 -2.73 15.37
CA ALA A 183 -11.63 -1.94 16.40
C ALA A 183 -11.60 -0.45 16.04
N ALA A 184 -11.21 -0.11 14.81
CA ALA A 184 -11.19 1.27 14.33
C ALA A 184 -12.57 1.94 14.37
N LEU A 185 -13.64 1.20 14.03
CA LEU A 185 -15.01 1.70 14.14
C LEU A 185 -15.44 1.96 15.59
N ALA A 186 -15.07 1.05 16.50
CA ALA A 186 -15.39 1.20 17.93
C ALA A 186 -14.69 2.43 18.55
N GLU A 187 -13.50 2.78 18.06
CA GLU A 187 -12.76 3.96 18.53
C GLU A 187 -13.33 5.27 17.95
N ASP A 188 -13.65 5.32 16.66
CA ASP A 188 -14.23 6.50 16.01
C ASP A 188 -15.66 6.79 16.55
N HIS A 189 -16.39 5.74 16.92
CA HIS A 189 -17.79 5.81 17.34
C HIS A 189 -18.11 4.84 18.50
N PRO A 190 -17.66 5.12 19.74
CA PRO A 190 -17.83 4.22 20.89
C PRO A 190 -19.30 3.96 21.26
N TRP A 191 -20.21 4.82 20.83
CA TRP A 191 -21.65 4.74 21.11
C TRP A 191 -22.45 4.06 19.99
N TRP A 192 -21.81 3.70 18.87
CA TRP A 192 -22.47 3.12 17.69
C TRP A 192 -21.60 2.05 17.02
N PRO A 193 -21.47 0.86 17.63
CA PRO A 193 -20.57 -0.20 17.15
C PRO A 193 -20.99 -0.78 15.78
N ASP A 194 -22.27 -0.63 15.41
CA ASP A 194 -22.82 -1.16 14.16
C ASP A 194 -22.76 -0.18 12.97
N GLN A 195 -21.89 0.83 13.02
CA GLN A 195 -21.76 1.73 11.88
C GLN A 195 -21.18 1.00 10.65
N PRO A 196 -21.69 1.31 9.44
CA PRO A 196 -21.14 0.71 8.24
C PRO A 196 -19.69 1.18 8.04
N PRO A 197 -18.74 0.27 7.75
CA PRO A 197 -17.33 0.59 7.51
C PRO A 197 -17.09 1.64 6.44
N ARG A 198 -18.08 1.86 5.55
CA ARG A 198 -18.02 2.84 4.47
C ARG A 198 -17.60 4.25 4.92
N LYS A 199 -18.09 4.73 6.07
CA LYS A 199 -17.73 6.08 6.55
C LYS A 199 -16.27 6.14 6.99
N LEU A 200 -15.82 5.14 7.75
CA LEU A 200 -14.42 4.96 8.10
C LEU A 200 -13.57 4.94 6.82
N PHE A 201 -13.92 4.09 5.86
CA PHE A 201 -13.13 3.96 4.65
C PHE A 201 -13.05 5.23 3.81
N ARG A 202 -14.17 5.96 3.66
CA ARG A 202 -14.18 7.24 2.94
C ARG A 202 -13.37 8.31 3.66
N LYS A 203 -13.42 8.34 4.99
CA LYS A 203 -12.65 9.27 5.83
C LYS A 203 -11.14 8.99 5.70
N THR A 204 -10.74 7.72 5.78
CA THR A 204 -9.33 7.31 5.83
C THR A 204 -8.66 7.26 4.45
N ALA A 205 -9.34 6.72 3.42
CA ALA A 205 -8.75 6.52 2.09
C ALA A 205 -9.15 7.59 1.07
N GLY A 206 -10.01 8.55 1.44
CA GLY A 206 -10.58 9.51 0.53
C GLY A 206 -11.48 8.87 -0.55
N GLY A 207 -11.98 9.70 -1.48
CA GLY A 207 -12.86 9.23 -2.55
C GLY A 207 -12.15 8.34 -3.57
N ASP A 208 -10.91 8.69 -3.91
CA ASP A 208 -10.14 8.04 -4.98
C ASP A 208 -9.50 6.74 -4.49
N GLY A 209 -8.88 6.76 -3.31
CA GLY A 209 -8.35 5.55 -2.67
C GLY A 209 -9.45 4.52 -2.42
N MET A 210 -10.65 4.93 -2.00
CA MET A 210 -11.77 4.01 -1.84
C MET A 210 -12.21 3.36 -3.16
N ARG A 211 -12.16 4.09 -4.29
CA ARG A 211 -12.45 3.49 -5.61
C ARG A 211 -11.41 2.43 -5.98
N LYS A 212 -10.12 2.68 -5.71
CA LYS A 212 -9.04 1.69 -5.93
C LYS A 212 -9.23 0.45 -5.07
N TRP A 213 -9.43 0.62 -3.76
CA TRP A 213 -9.68 -0.50 -2.85
C TRP A 213 -10.87 -1.35 -3.28
N ARG A 214 -11.97 -0.71 -3.67
CA ARG A 214 -13.15 -1.44 -4.20
C ARG A 214 -12.81 -2.24 -5.44
N ALA A 215 -12.16 -1.64 -6.43
CA ALA A 215 -11.81 -2.31 -7.67
C ALA A 215 -10.91 -3.53 -7.42
N MET A 216 -9.88 -3.37 -6.59
CA MET A 216 -8.95 -4.46 -6.24
C MET A 216 -9.64 -5.53 -5.39
N ALA A 217 -10.45 -5.17 -4.40
CA ALA A 217 -11.20 -6.12 -3.59
C ALA A 217 -12.17 -6.95 -4.45
N SER A 218 -12.88 -6.34 -5.39
CA SER A 218 -13.74 -7.06 -6.33
C SER A 218 -12.97 -8.02 -7.25
N ARG A 219 -11.73 -7.68 -7.62
CA ARG A 219 -10.86 -8.51 -8.47
C ARG A 219 -10.25 -9.70 -7.71
N CYS A 220 -9.78 -9.46 -6.48
CA CYS A 220 -8.93 -10.40 -5.75
C CYS A 220 -9.69 -11.23 -4.70
N LEU A 221 -10.78 -10.71 -4.11
CA LEU A 221 -11.60 -11.44 -3.13
C LEU A 221 -12.68 -12.30 -3.84
N ILE A 222 -12.23 -13.26 -4.66
CA ILE A 222 -13.12 -14.20 -5.37
C ILE A 222 -13.74 -15.20 -4.36
N ASP A 223 -14.90 -15.78 -4.72
CA ASP A 223 -15.74 -16.64 -3.89
C ASP A 223 -14.94 -17.57 -2.97
N GLY A 224 -15.23 -17.48 -1.68
CA GLY A 224 -14.76 -18.38 -0.64
C GLY A 224 -15.91 -18.57 0.35
N GLU A 225 -16.10 -19.79 0.83
CA GLU A 225 -17.21 -20.18 1.72
C GLU A 225 -17.05 -19.63 3.17
N GLN A 226 -16.05 -18.79 3.44
CA GLN A 226 -15.72 -18.28 4.77
C GLN A 226 -16.41 -16.95 5.09
N ASP A 227 -16.89 -16.82 6.33
CA ASP A 227 -17.66 -15.67 6.82
C ASP A 227 -16.89 -14.34 6.72
N GLU A 228 -15.58 -14.33 6.97
CA GLU A 228 -14.77 -13.11 6.94
C GLU A 228 -14.53 -12.57 5.54
N ARG A 229 -14.24 -13.43 4.55
CA ARG A 229 -14.10 -13.00 3.15
C ARG A 229 -15.41 -12.43 2.62
N ALA A 230 -16.54 -13.09 2.92
CA ALA A 230 -17.86 -12.59 2.57
C ALA A 230 -18.12 -11.21 3.19
N THR A 231 -17.73 -11.03 4.45
CA THR A 231 -17.82 -9.74 5.16
C THR A 231 -16.99 -8.65 4.47
N LEU A 232 -15.72 -8.92 4.15
CA LEU A 232 -14.85 -7.97 3.45
C LEU A 232 -15.46 -7.55 2.11
N ARG A 233 -15.93 -8.52 1.30
CA ARG A 233 -16.61 -8.23 0.03
C ARG A 233 -17.83 -7.34 0.21
N GLN A 234 -18.66 -7.62 1.20
CA GLN A 234 -19.85 -6.82 1.49
C GLN A 234 -19.48 -5.36 1.78
N TRP A 235 -18.39 -5.12 2.50
CA TRP A 235 -17.94 -3.76 2.81
C TRP A 235 -17.51 -2.97 1.57
N PHE A 236 -17.01 -3.65 0.53
CA PHE A 236 -16.59 -3.01 -0.71
C PHE A 236 -17.65 -3.02 -1.82
N SER A 237 -18.69 -3.85 -1.75
CA SER A 237 -19.69 -4.04 -2.82
C SER A 237 -20.83 -3.00 -2.86
N VAL A 238 -21.13 -2.32 -1.75
CA VAL A 238 -22.28 -1.40 -1.69
C VAL A 238 -21.95 -0.04 -2.34
N ALA A 239 -22.65 0.27 -3.44
CA ALA A 239 -22.57 1.53 -4.19
C ALA A 239 -22.86 2.78 -3.35
#